data_AF-A0A2G1LV22-F1
#
_entry.id   AF-A0A2G1LV22-F1
#
_cell.length_a   1.000
_cell.length_b   1.000
_cell.length_c   1.000
_cell.angle_alpha   90.00
_cell.angle_beta   90.00
_cell.angle_gamma   90.00
#
_symmetry.space_group_name_H-M   'P 1'
#
loop_
_entity.id
_entity.type
_entity.pdbx_description
1 polymer ?
#
loop_
_entity_poly.entity_id
_entity_poly.type
_entity_poly.pdbx_seq_one_letter_code
_entity_poly.pdbx_strand_id
1 'polypeptide(L)'
;MTTISDDDFVRLFQERTGLSPIDGWAGLDTIAMLDKLAPPKPAPATGLPDDYWPMLSKIESGDRPYIKASTSSASGLYQFIKSTWLGEGGKWGADMSKAFGGLMPSADEQLARAKTFTAKNAAYLRGKGIPINRASLYAAHFLGRVTAAAIIGADVKASAEALAGPAATKANPSILKGKTVGEFLTWLQKKTGEWAR
;
A
#
# COMPACT_ATOMS: atom_id res chain seq x y z
N MET A 1 -0.40 -32.59 11.21
CA MET A 1 0.19 -31.50 10.42
C MET A 1 0.14 -30.25 11.28
N THR A 2 1.29 -29.64 11.57
CA THR A 2 1.33 -28.37 12.29
C THR A 2 0.94 -27.26 11.33
N THR A 3 -0.15 -26.54 11.61
CA THR A 3 -0.55 -25.37 10.83
C THR A 3 0.27 -24.16 11.27
N ILE A 4 1.00 -23.54 10.34
CA ILE A 4 1.69 -22.27 10.57
C ILE A 4 0.67 -21.12 10.59
N SER A 5 0.84 -20.13 11.46
CA SER A 5 0.01 -18.93 11.44
C SER A 5 0.38 -18.00 10.27
N ASP A 6 -0.51 -17.09 9.88
CA ASP A 6 -0.21 -16.11 8.82
C ASP A 6 0.99 -15.22 9.20
N ASP A 7 1.10 -14.80 10.46
CA ASP A 7 2.24 -14.00 10.96
C ASP A 7 3.55 -14.79 10.85
N ASP A 8 3.57 -16.03 11.34
CA ASP A 8 4.76 -16.90 11.27
C ASP A 8 5.19 -17.16 9.82
N PHE A 9 4.22 -17.34 8.92
CA PHE A 9 4.50 -17.49 7.50
C PHE A 9 5.12 -16.21 6.91
N VAL A 10 4.58 -15.03 7.23
CA VAL A 10 5.12 -13.76 6.75
C VAL A 10 6.52 -13.52 7.30
N ARG A 11 6.78 -13.81 8.58
CA ARG A 11 8.13 -13.71 9.17
C ARG A 11 9.11 -14.62 8.47
N LEU A 12 8.73 -15.88 8.25
CA LEU A 12 9.55 -16.84 7.52
C LEU A 12 9.84 -16.34 6.11
N PHE A 13 8.85 -15.81 5.40
CA PHE A 13 9.04 -15.23 4.07
C PHE A 13 10.00 -14.04 4.10
N GLN A 14 9.84 -13.10 5.03
CA GLN A 14 10.71 -11.94 5.20
C GLN A 14 12.16 -12.37 5.47
N GLU A 15 12.37 -13.31 6.39
CA GLU A 15 13.69 -13.86 6.70
C GLU A 15 14.34 -14.50 5.47
N ARG A 16 13.60 -15.38 4.78
CA ARG A 16 14.11 -16.12 3.61
C ARG A 16 14.42 -15.24 2.40
N THR A 17 13.79 -14.07 2.32
CA THR A 17 13.99 -13.12 1.23
C THR A 17 14.89 -11.94 1.61
N GLY A 18 15.45 -11.95 2.83
CA GLY A 18 16.36 -10.92 3.31
C GLY A 18 15.70 -9.56 3.54
N LEU A 19 14.38 -9.53 3.76
CA LEU A 19 13.67 -8.31 4.15
C LEU A 19 13.99 -7.94 5.60
N SER A 20 14.03 -6.63 5.85
CA SER A 20 14.19 -6.07 7.19
C SER A 20 13.26 -4.87 7.34
N PRO A 21 12.52 -4.76 8.47
CA PRO A 21 12.51 -5.69 9.60
C PRO A 21 11.79 -7.02 9.30
N ILE A 22 12.06 -8.06 10.09
CA ILE A 22 11.25 -9.28 10.15
C ILE A 22 10.16 -9.05 11.20
N ASP A 23 9.01 -8.53 10.75
CA ASP A 23 7.97 -7.99 11.62
C ASP A 23 6.61 -8.68 11.48
N GLY A 24 6.47 -9.64 10.57
CA GLY A 24 5.24 -10.39 10.34
C GLY A 24 4.17 -9.60 9.60
N TRP A 25 4.44 -8.36 9.18
CA TRP A 25 3.50 -7.54 8.45
C TRP A 25 3.63 -7.75 6.93
N ALA A 26 2.53 -8.18 6.31
CA ALA A 26 2.38 -8.20 4.85
C ALA A 26 2.14 -6.79 4.28
N GLY A 27 3.00 -5.84 4.66
CA GLY A 27 3.00 -4.45 4.19
C GLY A 27 3.64 -4.29 2.80
N LEU A 28 3.92 -3.04 2.42
CA LEU A 28 4.36 -2.69 1.07
C LEU A 28 5.68 -3.38 0.65
N ASP A 29 6.69 -3.42 1.53
CA ASP A 29 7.97 -4.09 1.22
C ASP A 29 7.79 -5.60 1.01
N THR A 30 7.02 -6.25 1.89
CA THR A 30 6.70 -7.68 1.80
C THR A 30 5.93 -8.00 0.51
N ILE A 31 4.92 -7.19 0.18
CA ILE A 31 4.13 -7.36 -1.05
C ILE A 31 4.98 -7.09 -2.30
N ALA A 32 5.85 -6.09 -2.29
CA ALA A 32 6.74 -5.80 -3.42
C ALA A 32 7.71 -6.96 -3.67
N MET A 33 8.25 -7.57 -2.61
CA MET A 33 9.07 -8.77 -2.74
C MET A 33 8.27 -9.97 -3.24
N LEU A 34 7.05 -10.18 -2.75
CA LEU A 34 6.17 -11.23 -3.22
C LEU A 34 5.90 -11.07 -4.73
N ASP A 35 5.55 -9.87 -5.18
CA ASP A 35 5.28 -9.58 -6.59
C ASP A 35 6.52 -9.75 -7.47
N LYS A 36 7.71 -9.49 -6.93
CA LYS A 36 8.98 -9.74 -7.64
C LYS A 36 9.23 -11.23 -7.86
N LEU A 37 8.90 -12.09 -6.88
CA LEU A 37 9.15 -13.53 -6.94
C LEU A 37 8.02 -14.30 -7.64
N ALA A 38 6.79 -13.84 -7.45
CA ALA A 38 5.56 -14.46 -7.92
C ALA A 38 4.59 -13.36 -8.37
N PRO A 39 4.82 -12.73 -9.54
CA PRO A 39 4.00 -11.63 -10.00
C PRO A 39 2.54 -12.05 -10.12
N PRO A 40 1.60 -11.21 -9.64
CA PRO A 40 0.18 -11.51 -9.76
C PRO A 40 -0.21 -11.56 -11.24
N LYS A 41 -1.22 -12.38 -11.56
CA LYS A 41 -1.77 -12.41 -12.91
C LYS A 41 -2.13 -10.99 -13.35
N PRO A 42 -1.72 -10.56 -14.55
CA PRO A 42 -2.11 -9.25 -15.07
C PRO A 42 -3.63 -9.11 -15.00
N ALA A 43 -4.08 -8.08 -14.30
CA ALA A 43 -5.49 -7.74 -14.22
C ALA A 43 -5.70 -6.46 -15.03
N PRO A 44 -6.71 -6.40 -15.90
CA PRO A 44 -7.02 -5.18 -16.61
C PRO A 44 -7.39 -4.09 -15.60
N ALA A 45 -6.89 -2.87 -15.84
CA ALA A 45 -7.21 -1.66 -15.08
C ALA A 45 -8.65 -1.16 -15.36
N THR A 46 -9.59 -2.06 -15.66
CA THR A 46 -10.99 -1.74 -15.91
C THR A 46 -11.65 -1.26 -14.62
N GLY A 47 -12.51 -0.25 -14.70
CA GLY A 47 -13.28 0.25 -13.55
C GLY A 47 -12.44 0.89 -12.45
N LEU A 48 -11.27 1.47 -12.78
CA LEU A 48 -10.59 2.41 -11.88
C LEU A 48 -11.22 3.81 -12.04
N PRO A 49 -11.52 4.54 -10.96
CA PRO A 49 -12.06 5.89 -11.08
C PRO A 49 -11.04 6.85 -11.72
N ASP A 50 -11.46 7.62 -12.73
CA ASP A 50 -10.57 8.57 -13.42
C ASP A 50 -10.04 9.68 -12.48
N ASP A 51 -10.85 10.07 -11.50
CA ASP A 51 -10.52 11.08 -10.50
C ASP A 51 -9.62 10.55 -9.37
N TYR A 52 -9.28 9.25 -9.39
CA TYR A 52 -8.40 8.65 -8.38
C TYR A 52 -6.98 9.22 -8.45
N TRP A 53 -6.41 9.44 -9.63
CA TRP A 53 -5.01 9.88 -9.76
C TRP A 53 -4.79 11.32 -9.29
N PRO A 54 -5.63 12.30 -9.68
CA PRO A 54 -5.54 13.65 -9.12
C PRO A 54 -5.72 13.67 -7.60
N MET A 55 -6.68 12.90 -7.08
CA MET A 55 -6.89 12.78 -5.63
C MET A 55 -5.67 12.18 -4.93
N LEU A 56 -5.12 11.07 -5.44
CA LEU A 56 -3.96 10.41 -4.84
C LEU A 56 -2.73 11.33 -4.85
N SER A 57 -2.45 11.99 -5.98
CA SER A 57 -1.37 12.98 -6.10
C SER A 57 -1.51 14.10 -5.06
N LYS A 58 -2.74 14.61 -4.91
CA LYS A 58 -3.02 15.68 -3.96
C LYS A 58 -2.78 15.25 -2.51
N ILE A 59 -3.27 14.06 -2.17
CA ILE A 59 -3.15 13.49 -0.82
C ILE A 59 -1.68 13.23 -0.46
N GLU A 60 -0.93 12.62 -1.38
CA GLU A 60 0.39 12.06 -1.09
C GLU A 60 1.50 13.13 -1.15
N SER A 61 1.44 14.04 -2.12
CA SER A 61 2.52 15.00 -2.35
C SER A 61 2.08 16.46 -2.33
N GLY A 62 0.78 16.73 -2.42
CA GLY A 62 0.26 18.06 -2.76
C GLY A 62 0.63 18.48 -4.18
N ASP A 63 0.63 17.53 -5.12
CA ASP A 63 0.99 17.71 -6.54
C ASP A 63 2.46 18.07 -6.78
N ARG A 64 3.37 17.60 -5.91
CA ARG A 64 4.82 17.87 -6.00
C ARG A 64 5.56 16.63 -6.50
N PRO A 65 6.05 16.61 -7.75
CA PRO A 65 6.55 15.38 -8.37
C PRO A 65 7.90 14.87 -7.86
N TYR A 66 8.61 15.66 -7.05
CA TYR A 66 9.94 15.32 -6.54
C TYR A 66 10.06 15.60 -5.03
N ILE A 67 8.96 15.53 -4.29
CA ILE A 67 9.02 15.53 -2.83
C ILE A 67 9.45 14.16 -2.31
N LYS A 68 10.16 14.17 -1.19
CA LYS A 68 10.54 12.96 -0.44
C LYS A 68 10.04 13.09 1.00
N ALA A 69 9.49 12.00 1.54
CA ALA A 69 9.20 11.92 2.97
C ALA A 69 10.49 11.92 3.80
N SER A 70 10.51 12.64 4.92
CA SER A 70 11.67 12.71 5.81
C SER A 70 11.92 11.41 6.58
N THR A 71 10.88 10.60 6.79
CA THR A 71 10.92 9.38 7.63
C THR A 71 11.01 8.08 6.83
N SER A 72 10.93 8.13 5.50
CA SER A 72 10.93 6.93 4.66
C SER A 72 11.52 7.21 3.28
N SER A 73 11.53 6.19 2.40
CA SER A 73 11.92 6.38 1.00
C SER A 73 10.79 6.94 0.13
N ALA A 74 9.58 7.13 0.66
CA ALA A 74 8.43 7.57 -0.11
C ALA A 74 8.72 8.85 -0.93
N SER A 75 8.51 8.78 -2.25
CA SER A 75 8.92 9.79 -3.22
C SER A 75 7.87 10.10 -4.30
N GLY A 76 7.83 11.36 -4.69
CA GLY A 76 7.12 11.87 -5.88
C GLY A 76 5.61 12.01 -5.71
N LEU A 77 4.90 12.15 -6.84
CA LEU A 77 3.46 12.45 -6.88
C LEU A 77 2.64 11.48 -6.02
N TYR A 78 2.99 10.19 -6.09
CA TYR A 78 2.26 9.09 -5.46
C TYR A 78 3.04 8.44 -4.32
N GLN A 79 4.07 9.12 -3.78
CA GLN A 79 4.82 8.70 -2.58
C GLN A 79 5.26 7.23 -2.57
N PHE A 80 5.72 6.72 -3.72
CA PHE A 80 6.27 5.37 -3.81
C PHE A 80 7.48 5.19 -2.89
N ILE A 81 7.47 4.15 -2.06
CA ILE A 81 8.69 3.69 -1.40
C ILE A 81 9.61 2.96 -2.41
N LYS A 82 10.89 2.90 -2.08
CA LYS A 82 11.94 2.36 -2.97
C LYS A 82 11.63 0.95 -3.50
N SER A 83 11.23 0.04 -2.62
CA SER A 83 10.93 -1.35 -2.97
C SER A 83 9.80 -1.45 -4.00
N THR A 84 8.69 -0.76 -3.75
CA THR A 84 7.53 -0.75 -4.63
C THR A 84 7.83 -0.05 -5.97
N TRP A 85 8.58 1.05 -5.96
CA TRP A 85 9.03 1.72 -7.19
C TRP A 85 9.86 0.79 -8.08
N LEU A 86 10.84 0.10 -7.48
CA LEU A 86 11.67 -0.88 -8.19
C LEU A 86 10.82 -2.07 -8.67
N GLY A 87 9.85 -2.52 -7.87
CA GLY A 87 8.92 -3.61 -8.20
C GLY A 87 8.00 -3.27 -9.38
N GLU A 88 7.66 -2.00 -9.58
CA GLU A 88 6.97 -1.52 -10.78
C GLU A 88 7.91 -1.27 -11.97
N GLY A 89 9.19 -1.65 -11.87
CA GLY A 89 10.21 -1.52 -12.91
C GLY A 89 10.96 -0.17 -12.91
N GLY A 90 10.84 0.59 -11.82
CA GLY A 90 11.50 1.87 -11.63
C GLY A 90 13.01 1.73 -11.47
N LYS A 91 13.74 2.81 -11.74
CA LYS A 91 15.16 2.93 -11.35
C LYS A 91 15.26 3.83 -10.12
N TRP A 92 16.22 3.52 -9.24
CA TRP A 92 16.48 4.30 -8.04
C TRP A 92 17.93 4.75 -8.02
N GLY A 93 18.18 6.04 -7.77
CA GLY A 93 19.54 6.59 -7.71
C GLY A 93 20.25 6.28 -6.39
N ALA A 94 21.48 6.77 -6.23
CA ALA A 94 22.30 6.48 -5.06
C ALA A 94 22.02 7.41 -3.86
N ASP A 95 21.45 8.60 -4.09
CA ASP A 95 21.30 9.63 -3.07
C ASP A 95 19.98 9.47 -2.32
N MET A 96 20.01 8.70 -1.22
CA MET A 96 18.84 8.43 -0.39
C MET A 96 18.24 9.67 0.30
N SER A 97 18.93 10.82 0.27
CA SER A 97 18.40 12.09 0.78
C SER A 97 17.44 12.78 -0.19
N LYS A 98 17.38 12.34 -1.46
CA LYS A 98 16.56 12.91 -2.52
C LYS A 98 15.44 11.98 -2.95
N ALA A 99 14.36 12.55 -3.51
CA ALA A 99 13.30 11.79 -4.15
C ALA A 99 13.88 10.86 -5.22
N PHE A 100 13.40 9.62 -5.29
CA PHE A 100 13.86 8.58 -6.23
C PHE A 100 15.38 8.34 -6.25
N GLY A 101 16.08 8.64 -5.15
CA GLY A 101 17.53 8.51 -5.07
C GLY A 101 18.30 9.60 -5.84
N GLY A 102 17.66 10.73 -6.14
CA GLY A 102 18.21 11.81 -6.95
C GLY A 102 17.92 11.69 -8.46
N LEU A 103 17.18 10.66 -8.87
CA LEU A 103 16.65 10.56 -10.24
C LEU A 103 15.39 11.41 -10.39
N MET A 104 15.09 11.77 -11.64
CA MET A 104 13.95 12.64 -11.98
C MET A 104 13.01 11.93 -12.99
N PRO A 105 12.31 10.85 -12.59
CA PRO A 105 11.32 10.21 -13.46
C PRO A 105 10.20 11.19 -13.80
N SER A 106 9.77 11.22 -15.06
CA SER A 106 8.73 12.15 -15.52
C SER A 106 7.41 11.91 -14.78
N ALA A 107 6.53 12.92 -14.76
CA ALA A 107 5.19 12.77 -14.19
C ALA A 107 4.41 11.61 -14.86
N ASP A 108 4.59 11.43 -16.17
CA ASP A 108 4.00 10.33 -16.92
C ASP A 108 4.53 8.96 -16.49
N GLU A 109 5.84 8.84 -16.23
CA GLU A 109 6.42 7.61 -15.69
C GLU A 109 5.87 7.30 -14.30
N GLN A 110 5.78 8.31 -13.43
CA GLN A 110 5.20 8.16 -12.10
C GLN A 110 3.74 7.71 -12.18
N LEU A 111 2.94 8.29 -13.08
CA LEU A 111 1.55 7.91 -13.30
C LEU A 111 1.42 6.50 -13.87
N ALA A 112 2.25 6.13 -14.85
CA ALA A 112 2.22 4.81 -15.46
C ALA A 112 2.45 3.71 -14.41
N ARG A 113 3.42 3.91 -13.51
CA ARG A 113 3.71 2.96 -12.42
C ARG A 113 2.64 2.97 -11.33
N ALA A 114 2.06 4.13 -11.01
CA ALA A 114 0.88 4.20 -10.13
C ALA A 114 -0.27 3.37 -10.69
N LYS A 115 -0.54 3.46 -12.00
CA LYS A 115 -1.58 2.67 -12.67
C LYS A 115 -1.35 1.17 -12.55
N THR A 116 -0.13 0.69 -12.81
CA THR A 116 0.18 -0.75 -12.72
C THR A 116 0.09 -1.27 -11.29
N PHE A 117 0.63 -0.53 -10.32
CA PHE A 117 0.55 -0.87 -8.90
C PHE A 117 -0.91 -0.93 -8.41
N THR A 118 -1.70 0.10 -8.72
CA THR A 118 -3.11 0.16 -8.34
C THR A 118 -3.94 -0.92 -9.03
N ALA A 119 -3.63 -1.31 -10.27
CA ALA A 119 -4.32 -2.41 -10.94
C ALA A 119 -4.11 -3.76 -10.22
N LYS A 120 -2.90 -4.03 -9.72
CA LYS A 120 -2.62 -5.23 -8.90
C LYS A 120 -3.40 -5.21 -7.58
N ASN A 121 -3.47 -4.05 -6.93
CA ASN A 121 -4.26 -3.87 -5.71
C ASN A 121 -5.76 -4.08 -5.98
N ALA A 122 -6.29 -3.47 -7.04
CA ALA A 122 -7.68 -3.61 -7.44
C ALA A 122 -8.06 -5.06 -7.73
N ALA A 123 -7.19 -5.82 -8.40
CA ALA A 123 -7.41 -7.24 -8.67
C ALA A 123 -7.58 -8.05 -7.38
N TYR A 124 -6.69 -7.83 -6.42
CA TYR A 124 -6.74 -8.52 -5.13
C TYR A 124 -7.99 -8.15 -4.34
N LEU A 125 -8.32 -6.86 -4.26
CA LEU A 125 -9.52 -6.38 -3.55
C LEU A 125 -10.81 -6.94 -4.18
N ARG A 126 -10.92 -6.95 -5.51
CA ARG A 126 -12.06 -7.58 -6.23
C ARG A 126 -12.20 -9.06 -5.88
N GLY A 127 -11.08 -9.79 -5.85
CA GLY A 127 -11.07 -11.20 -5.45
C GLY A 127 -11.55 -11.44 -4.01
N LYS A 128 -11.57 -10.40 -3.17
CA LYS A 128 -12.11 -10.41 -1.81
C LYS A 128 -13.53 -9.84 -1.71
N GLY A 129 -14.18 -9.52 -2.83
CA GLY A 129 -15.51 -8.92 -2.86
C GLY A 129 -15.56 -7.47 -2.39
N ILE A 130 -14.40 -6.79 -2.31
CA ILE A 130 -14.32 -5.39 -1.89
C ILE A 130 -14.53 -4.49 -3.12
N PRO A 131 -15.41 -3.48 -3.05
CA PRO A 131 -15.66 -2.58 -4.18
C PRO A 131 -14.41 -1.78 -4.52
N ILE A 132 -14.22 -1.46 -5.79
CA ILE A 132 -13.08 -0.68 -6.26
C ILE A 132 -13.49 0.77 -6.39
N ASN A 133 -12.98 1.59 -5.47
CA ASN A 133 -13.25 3.01 -5.41
C ASN A 133 -12.09 3.76 -4.77
N ARG A 134 -12.21 5.07 -4.57
CA ARG A 134 -11.08 5.89 -4.11
C ARG A 134 -10.58 5.44 -2.74
N ALA A 135 -11.49 5.13 -1.83
CA ALA A 135 -11.18 4.73 -0.47
C ALA A 135 -10.52 3.35 -0.38
N SER A 136 -11.06 2.35 -1.08
CA SER A 136 -10.52 0.99 -1.03
C SER A 136 -9.14 0.90 -1.71
N LEU A 137 -8.95 1.61 -2.83
CA LEU A 137 -7.67 1.73 -3.51
C LEU A 137 -6.65 2.50 -2.67
N TYR A 138 -7.05 3.59 -2.01
CA TYR A 138 -6.17 4.34 -1.10
C TYR A 138 -5.70 3.49 0.08
N ALA A 139 -6.60 2.72 0.69
CA ALA A 139 -6.25 1.83 1.80
C ALA A 139 -5.20 0.78 1.37
N ALA A 140 -5.36 0.19 0.19
CA ALA A 140 -4.41 -0.77 -0.36
C ALA A 140 -3.08 -0.14 -0.77
N HIS A 141 -3.09 1.11 -1.24
CA HIS A 141 -1.87 1.87 -1.48
C HIS A 141 -1.12 2.16 -0.18
N PHE A 142 -1.83 2.48 0.90
CA PHE A 142 -1.27 2.88 2.19
C PHE A 142 -0.76 1.71 3.04
N LEU A 143 -1.57 0.66 3.24
CA LEU A 143 -1.24 -0.47 4.11
C LEU A 143 -0.75 -1.71 3.35
N GLY A 144 -0.87 -1.70 2.02
CA GLY A 144 -0.79 -2.92 1.22
C GLY A 144 -2.13 -3.64 1.11
N ARG A 145 -2.36 -4.28 -0.04
CA ARG A 145 -3.65 -4.91 -0.40
C ARG A 145 -4.13 -5.99 0.57
N VAL A 146 -3.22 -6.75 1.20
CA VAL A 146 -3.56 -7.83 2.12
C VAL A 146 -4.17 -7.25 3.40
N THR A 147 -3.44 -6.37 4.07
CA THR A 147 -3.91 -5.70 5.29
C THR A 147 -5.15 -4.84 5.05
N ALA A 148 -5.18 -4.09 3.93
CA ALA A 148 -6.35 -3.29 3.57
C ALA A 148 -7.60 -4.16 3.40
N ALA A 149 -7.48 -5.30 2.71
CA ALA A 149 -8.60 -6.21 2.53
C ALA A 149 -9.09 -6.82 3.84
N ALA A 150 -8.17 -7.21 4.74
CA ALA A 150 -8.50 -7.76 6.04
C ALA A 150 -9.31 -6.77 6.88
N ILE A 151 -8.93 -5.49 6.91
CA ILE A 151 -9.63 -4.46 7.66
C ILE A 151 -10.97 -4.10 7.00
N ILE A 152 -10.97 -3.81 5.69
CA ILE A 152 -12.19 -3.38 4.98
C ILE A 152 -13.25 -4.49 4.95
N GLY A 153 -12.84 -5.77 4.87
CA GLY A 153 -13.75 -6.90 4.82
C GLY A 153 -14.38 -7.29 6.16
N ALA A 154 -13.81 -6.87 7.29
CA ALA A 154 -14.25 -7.29 8.62
C ALA A 154 -15.50 -6.55 9.15
N ASP A 155 -16.07 -6.96 10.28
CA ASP A 155 -17.19 -6.26 10.91
C ASP A 155 -16.78 -4.84 11.37
N VAL A 156 -17.67 -3.84 11.27
CA VAL A 156 -17.35 -2.45 11.63
C VAL A 156 -16.98 -2.25 13.11
N LYS A 157 -17.42 -3.15 14.00
CA LYS A 157 -17.08 -3.14 15.43
C LYS A 157 -15.82 -3.94 15.74
N ALA A 158 -15.28 -4.70 14.78
CA ALA A 158 -14.03 -5.43 14.97
C ALA A 158 -12.85 -4.47 15.18
N SER A 159 -11.80 -4.96 15.84
CA SER A 159 -10.57 -4.19 16.08
C SER A 159 -9.75 -4.09 14.80
N ALA A 160 -9.59 -2.88 14.25
CA ALA A 160 -8.68 -2.61 13.14
C ALA A 160 -7.22 -2.80 13.56
N GLU A 161 -6.87 -2.47 14.82
CA GLU A 161 -5.54 -2.75 15.38
C GLU A 161 -5.17 -4.23 15.29
N ALA A 162 -6.08 -5.10 15.73
CA ALA A 162 -5.82 -6.55 15.74
C ALA A 162 -5.71 -7.10 14.31
N LEU A 163 -6.55 -6.62 13.38
CA LEU A 163 -6.53 -7.03 11.98
C LEU A 163 -5.30 -6.51 11.22
N ALA A 164 -4.82 -5.32 11.58
CA ALA A 164 -3.61 -4.75 10.99
C ALA A 164 -2.33 -5.42 11.51
N GLY A 165 -2.38 -5.88 12.77
CA GLY A 165 -1.25 -6.45 13.45
C GLY A 165 -0.31 -5.40 14.06
N PRO A 166 0.66 -5.84 14.88
CA PRO A 166 1.48 -4.96 15.70
C PRO A 166 2.40 -4.06 14.87
N ALA A 167 2.99 -4.55 13.77
CA ALA A 167 3.91 -3.76 12.97
C ALA A 167 3.20 -2.63 12.20
N ALA A 168 2.09 -2.94 11.53
CA ALA A 168 1.26 -1.94 10.86
C ALA A 168 0.75 -0.88 11.85
N THR A 169 0.32 -1.30 13.04
CA THR A 169 -0.16 -0.40 14.10
C THR A 169 0.97 0.48 14.64
N LYS A 170 2.17 -0.07 14.86
CA LYS A 170 3.34 0.70 15.29
C LYS A 170 3.74 1.75 14.24
N ALA A 171 3.64 1.41 12.96
CA ALA A 171 3.92 2.35 11.87
C ALA A 171 2.85 3.45 11.74
N ASN A 172 1.59 3.13 12.09
CA ASN A 172 0.44 4.02 11.87
C ASN A 172 -0.45 4.16 13.11
N PRO A 173 0.09 4.56 14.28
CA PRO A 173 -0.61 4.45 15.55
C PRO A 173 -1.83 5.37 15.64
N SER A 174 -1.79 6.56 15.02
CA SER A 174 -2.93 7.48 15.00
C SER A 174 -4.14 6.96 14.21
N ILE A 175 -3.91 5.98 13.32
CA ILE A 175 -4.92 5.43 12.40
C ILE A 175 -5.43 4.07 12.90
N LEU A 176 -4.58 3.30 13.59
CA LEU A 176 -4.89 1.91 13.94
C LEU A 176 -4.99 1.66 15.45
N LYS A 177 -4.17 2.32 16.28
CA LYS A 177 -4.08 1.98 17.71
C LYS A 177 -5.40 2.30 18.44
N GLY A 178 -5.98 1.28 19.04
CA GLY A 178 -7.29 1.34 19.72
C GLY A 178 -8.46 1.58 18.77
N LYS A 179 -8.28 1.43 17.45
CA LYS A 179 -9.31 1.75 16.46
C LYS A 179 -10.12 0.54 16.05
N THR A 180 -11.40 0.77 15.88
CA THR A 180 -12.32 -0.15 15.20
C THR A 180 -12.22 -0.03 13.68
N VAL A 181 -12.73 -1.03 12.97
CA VAL A 181 -12.88 -0.97 11.50
C VAL A 181 -13.74 0.24 11.10
N GLY A 182 -14.83 0.53 11.81
CA GLY A 182 -15.68 1.69 11.54
C GLY A 182 -14.95 3.04 11.64
N GLU A 183 -14.07 3.20 12.64
CA GLU A 183 -13.23 4.38 12.77
C GLU A 183 -12.19 4.48 11.64
N PHE A 184 -11.58 3.36 11.25
CA PHE A 184 -10.68 3.31 10.11
C PHE A 184 -11.39 3.70 8.79
N LEU A 185 -12.59 3.18 8.56
CA LEU A 185 -13.42 3.54 7.39
C LEU A 185 -13.82 5.02 7.42
N THR A 186 -14.12 5.56 8.59
CA THR A 186 -14.41 7.01 8.75
C THR A 186 -13.17 7.85 8.42
N TRP A 187 -11.98 7.42 8.84
CA TRP A 187 -10.73 8.07 8.47
C TRP A 187 -10.50 8.04 6.96
N LEU A 188 -10.73 6.89 6.29
CA LEU A 188 -10.66 6.79 4.84
C LEU A 188 -11.63 7.74 4.14
N GLN A 189 -12.87 7.82 4.63
CA GLN A 189 -13.88 8.71 4.06
C GLN A 189 -13.49 10.18 4.17
N LYS A 190 -12.96 10.60 5.32
CA LYS A 190 -12.44 11.97 5.48
C LYS A 190 -11.26 12.26 4.56
N LYS A 191 -10.42 11.25 4.33
CA LYS A 191 -9.21 11.38 3.52
C LYS A 191 -9.49 11.41 2.02
N THR A 192 -10.45 10.61 1.56
CA THR A 192 -10.68 10.32 0.13
C THR A 192 -12.02 10.83 -0.40
N GLY A 193 -12.91 11.29 0.49
CA GLY A 193 -14.26 11.74 0.13
C GLY A 193 -15.23 10.60 -0.22
N GLU A 194 -14.89 9.34 0.08
CA GLU A 194 -15.73 8.18 -0.25
C GLU A 194 -15.64 7.09 0.83
N TRP A 195 -16.70 6.31 1.02
CA TRP A 195 -16.67 5.12 1.87
C TRP A 195 -16.07 3.92 1.14
N ALA A 196 -15.25 3.12 1.79
CA ALA A 196 -14.63 1.95 1.15
C ALA A 196 -15.60 0.77 0.93
N ARG A 197 -16.79 0.83 1.54
CA ARG A 197 -17.94 -0.08 1.37
C ARG A 197 -19.18 0.54 1.98
#